data_AF-A0A5E4QLF8-F1
#
_entry.id   AF-A0A5E4QLF8-F1
#
_cell.length_a   1.000
_cell.length_b   1.000
_cell.length_c   1.000
_cell.angle_alpha   90.00
_cell.angle_beta   90.00
_cell.angle_gamma   90.00
#
_symmetry.space_group_name_H-M   'P 1'
#
loop_
_entity.id
_entity.type
_entity.pdbx_description
1 polymer ?
#
loop_
_entity_poly.entity_id
_entity_poly.type
_entity_poly.pdbx_seq_one_letter_code
_entity_poly.pdbx_strand_id
1 'polypeptide(L)'
;MPVDCLDNLPEYTDVLASMYSIVEDSGLEVSYVLGDFNSHPGTRFADEMLSFCMEQQLLCADMEFLRSNSDTFTFMSDAHGSRRWLDHCLTTYAAWDTVTKVQVDYNSTNKRSFIGD
;
A
#
# COMPACT_ATOMS: atom_id res chain seq x y z
N MET A 1 -10.54 -1.68 -2.44
CA MET A 1 -10.24 -0.28 -2.83
C MET A 1 -10.73 -0.05 -4.25
N PRO A 2 -11.25 1.14 -4.59
CA PRO A 2 -11.71 1.43 -5.94
C PRO A 2 -10.53 1.43 -6.95
N VAL A 3 -10.83 1.41 -8.25
CA VAL A 3 -9.81 1.51 -9.31
C VAL A 3 -9.45 2.98 -9.57
N ASP A 4 -8.16 3.28 -9.84
CA ASP A 4 -7.69 4.64 -10.12
C ASP A 4 -8.34 5.22 -11.37
N CYS A 5 -9.39 6.02 -11.14
CA CYS A 5 -9.97 6.94 -12.08
C CYS A 5 -10.53 8.15 -11.32
N LEU A 6 -10.77 9.25 -12.04
CA LEU A 6 -11.22 10.50 -11.43
C LEU A 6 -12.58 10.35 -10.73
N ASP A 7 -13.49 9.59 -11.34
CA ASP A 7 -14.86 9.41 -10.83
C ASP A 7 -14.88 8.67 -9.48
N ASN A 8 -13.86 7.85 -9.22
CA ASN A 8 -13.73 7.06 -8.01
C ASN A 8 -12.93 7.76 -6.91
N LEU A 9 -12.35 8.94 -7.16
CA LEU A 9 -11.54 9.64 -6.17
C LEU A 9 -12.30 9.93 -4.87
N PRO A 10 -13.58 10.38 -4.89
CA PRO A 10 -14.34 10.58 -3.66
C PRO A 10 -14.49 9.28 -2.84
N GLU A 11 -14.83 8.17 -3.50
CA GLU A 11 -14.95 6.86 -2.84
C GLU A 11 -13.60 6.41 -2.26
N TYR A 12 -12.50 6.67 -2.98
CA TYR A 12 -11.16 6.36 -2.53
C TYR A 12 -10.81 7.08 -1.22
N THR A 13 -11.05 8.40 -1.17
CA THR A 13 -10.83 9.21 0.04
C THR A 13 -11.72 8.76 1.20
N ASP A 14 -12.99 8.42 0.95
CA ASP A 14 -13.91 7.90 1.98
C ASP A 14 -13.41 6.58 2.60
N VAL A 15 -12.85 5.69 1.77
CA VAL A 15 -12.30 4.41 2.27
C VAL A 15 -11.01 4.64 3.07
N LEU A 16 -10.15 5.58 2.66
CA LEU A 16 -8.97 5.98 3.45
C LEU A 16 -9.37 6.52 4.83
N ALA A 17 -10.37 7.40 4.86
CA ALA A 17 -10.90 7.95 6.11
C ALA A 17 -11.47 6.84 7.01
N SER A 18 -12.26 5.93 6.44
CA SER A 18 -12.83 4.79 7.17
C SER A 18 -11.76 3.88 7.76
N MET A 19 -10.69 3.63 7.01
CA MET A 19 -9.52 2.88 7.50
C MET A 19 -8.83 3.60 8.65
N TYR A 20 -8.62 4.92 8.53
CA TYR A 20 -7.96 5.69 9.57
C TYR A 20 -8.78 5.78 10.85
N SER A 21 -10.11 5.87 10.77
CA SER A 21 -10.98 5.81 11.95
C SER A 21 -10.77 4.52 12.75
N ILE A 22 -10.51 3.37 12.10
CA ILE A 22 -10.20 2.12 12.81
C ILE A 22 -8.87 2.24 13.58
N VAL A 23 -7.88 2.91 12.99
CA VAL A 23 -6.58 3.14 13.65
C VAL A 23 -6.75 4.07 14.84
N GLU A 24 -7.49 5.17 14.68
CA GLU A 24 -7.77 6.14 15.75
C GLU A 24 -8.56 5.49 16.90
N ASP A 25 -9.64 4.76 16.58
CA ASP A 25 -10.50 4.09 17.55
C ASP A 25 -9.77 2.97 18.32
N SER A 26 -8.67 2.43 17.77
CA SER A 26 -7.86 1.43 18.47
C SER A 26 -7.17 1.99 19.73
N GLY A 27 -6.94 3.31 19.77
CA GLY A 27 -6.16 3.96 20.83
C GLY A 27 -4.69 3.54 20.90
N LEU A 28 -4.18 2.84 19.87
CA LEU A 28 -2.80 2.38 19.81
C LEU A 28 -1.89 3.44 19.18
N GLU A 29 -0.82 3.79 19.88
CA GLU A 29 0.20 4.72 19.37
C GLU A 29 1.00 4.11 18.20
N VAL A 30 1.21 2.79 18.25
CA VAL A 30 2.01 2.03 17.27
C VAL A 30 1.07 1.18 16.42
N SER A 31 0.87 1.60 15.17
CA SER A 31 -0.02 0.92 14.24
C SER A 31 0.61 0.76 12.85
N TYR A 32 0.28 -0.37 12.22
CA TYR A 32 0.66 -0.74 10.88
C TYR A 32 -0.58 -1.09 10.08
N VAL A 33 -0.75 -0.48 8.92
CA VAL A 33 -1.86 -0.76 8.01
C VAL A 33 -1.27 -1.32 6.72
N LEU A 34 -1.55 -2.59 6.44
CA LEU A 34 -1.08 -3.26 5.23
C LEU A 34 -2.27 -3.72 4.39
N GLY A 35 -2.16 -3.55 3.08
CA GLY A 35 -3.13 -4.09 2.14
C GLY A 35 -3.02 -3.50 0.75
N ASP A 36 -3.90 -3.93 -0.13
CA ASP A 36 -4.06 -3.43 -1.50
C ASP A 36 -4.81 -2.09 -1.48
N PHE A 37 -4.09 -0.99 -1.71
CA PHE A 37 -4.67 0.35 -1.84
C PHE A 37 -5.14 0.66 -3.26
N ASN A 38 -4.83 -0.16 -4.27
CA ASN A 38 -5.02 0.18 -5.68
C ASN A 38 -4.26 1.45 -6.13
N SER A 39 -3.15 1.80 -5.45
CA SER A 39 -2.50 3.11 -5.53
C SER A 39 -1.07 3.06 -6.05
N HIS A 40 -0.92 3.07 -7.37
CA HIS A 40 0.41 2.98 -7.97
C HIS A 40 1.21 4.30 -7.85
N PRO A 41 2.51 4.27 -7.49
CA PRO A 41 3.34 5.47 -7.50
C PRO A 41 3.20 6.31 -8.78
N GLY A 42 3.04 7.62 -8.61
CA GLY A 42 2.85 8.57 -9.72
C GLY A 42 1.45 8.57 -10.33
N THR A 43 0.47 7.89 -9.72
CA THR A 43 -0.95 8.00 -10.09
C THR A 43 -1.73 8.80 -9.07
N ARG A 44 -2.94 9.24 -9.44
CA ARG A 44 -3.77 10.11 -8.61
C ARG A 44 -4.07 9.51 -7.24
N PHE A 45 -4.36 8.21 -7.18
CA PHE A 45 -4.67 7.57 -5.91
C PHE A 45 -3.45 7.49 -4.99
N ALA A 46 -2.24 7.35 -5.54
CA ALA A 46 -1.02 7.46 -4.74
C ALA A 46 -0.79 8.89 -4.24
N ASP A 47 -1.02 9.91 -5.07
CA ASP A 47 -0.89 11.31 -4.66
C ASP A 47 -1.90 11.66 -3.53
N GLU A 48 -3.14 11.21 -3.67
CA GLU A 48 -4.18 11.35 -2.64
C GLU A 48 -3.81 10.60 -1.36
N MET A 49 -3.36 9.34 -1.48
CA MET A 49 -2.93 8.54 -0.32
C MET A 49 -1.80 9.20 0.45
N LEU A 50 -0.77 9.69 -0.25
CA LEU A 50 0.38 10.34 0.36
C LEU A 50 -0.03 11.67 1.00
N SER A 51 -0.92 12.44 0.36
CA SER A 51 -1.47 13.67 0.94
C SER A 51 -2.27 13.38 2.21
N PHE A 52 -3.14 12.37 2.17
CA PHE A 52 -3.88 11.89 3.33
C PHE A 52 -2.94 11.44 4.46
N CYS A 53 -1.88 10.68 4.15
CA CYS A 53 -0.90 10.27 5.14
C CYS A 53 -0.23 11.48 5.81
N MET A 54 0.16 12.48 5.03
CA MET A 54 0.76 13.71 5.57
C MET A 54 -0.19 14.44 6.54
N GLU A 55 -1.46 14.56 6.17
CA GLU A 55 -2.50 15.19 7.00
C GLU A 55 -2.76 14.42 8.30
N GLN A 56 -2.85 13.09 8.22
CA GLN A 56 -3.14 12.21 9.36
C GLN A 56 -1.90 11.77 10.15
N GLN A 57 -0.73 12.35 9.87
CA GLN A 57 0.52 12.01 10.52
C GLN A 57 0.89 10.51 10.42
N LEU A 58 0.70 9.96 9.22
CA LEU A 58 1.13 8.63 8.80
C LEU A 58 2.28 8.71 7.80
N LEU A 59 2.97 7.59 7.62
CA LEU A 59 4.03 7.41 6.63
C LEU A 59 3.74 6.17 5.77
N CYS A 60 4.05 6.24 4.48
CA CYS A 60 3.97 5.09 3.56
C CYS A 60 5.34 4.39 3.53
N ALA A 61 5.52 3.41 4.41
CA ALA A 61 6.84 2.88 4.73
C ALA A 61 7.50 2.18 3.54
N ASP A 62 6.74 1.47 2.73
CA ASP A 62 7.24 0.79 1.55
C ASP A 62 7.73 1.79 0.48
N MET A 63 7.00 2.88 0.25
CA MET A 63 7.44 3.93 -0.69
C MET A 63 8.67 4.69 -0.20
N GLU A 64 8.79 4.93 1.10
CA GLU A 64 9.98 5.55 1.71
C GLU A 64 11.22 4.66 1.61
N PHE A 65 11.10 3.37 1.98
CA PHE A 65 12.24 2.45 2.01
C PHE A 65 12.69 1.99 0.62
N LEU A 66 11.74 1.60 -0.25
CA LEU A 66 12.07 1.05 -1.56
C LEU A 66 12.27 2.14 -2.62
N ARG A 67 11.86 3.38 -2.31
CA ARG A 67 11.78 4.52 -3.22
C ARG A 67 10.72 4.31 -4.30
N SER A 68 9.92 5.34 -4.51
CA SER A 68 8.81 5.36 -5.48
C SER A 68 9.23 5.19 -6.94
N ASN A 69 10.53 5.34 -7.25
CA ASN A 69 11.10 5.14 -8.59
C ASN A 69 11.79 3.78 -8.80
N SER A 70 11.60 2.83 -7.88
CA SER A 70 12.11 1.48 -8.04
C SER A 70 11.25 0.64 -9.00
N ASP A 71 11.83 -0.44 -9.54
CA ASP A 71 11.10 -1.46 -10.31
C ASP A 71 10.21 -2.36 -9.42
N THR A 72 9.79 -1.86 -8.25
CA THR A 72 8.95 -2.58 -7.29
C THR A 72 7.54 -2.74 -7.83
N PHE A 73 6.98 -3.92 -7.67
CA PHE A 73 5.59 -4.22 -7.98
C PHE A 73 5.05 -5.24 -6.99
N THR A 74 3.74 -5.22 -6.75
CA THR A 74 3.05 -6.21 -5.89
C THR A 74 1.98 -6.96 -6.67
N PHE A 75 1.65 -6.46 -7.86
CA PHE A 75 0.70 -7.01 -8.80
C PHE A 75 1.31 -7.14 -10.20
N MET A 76 1.06 -8.26 -10.86
CA MET A 76 1.37 -8.49 -12.27
C MET A 76 0.11 -8.98 -12.98
N SER A 77 -0.27 -8.31 -14.06
CA SER A 77 -1.38 -8.74 -14.91
C SER A 77 -0.90 -9.80 -15.90
N ASP A 78 -1.43 -11.02 -15.79
CA ASP A 78 -1.14 -12.09 -16.75
C ASP A 78 -1.64 -11.76 -18.18
N ALA A 79 -2.71 -10.96 -18.29
CA ALA A 79 -3.34 -10.62 -19.56
C ALA A 79 -2.54 -9.61 -20.39
N HIS A 80 -1.83 -8.69 -19.72
CA HIS A 80 -1.16 -7.56 -20.37
C HIS A 80 0.32 -7.44 -20.02
N GLY A 81 0.84 -8.30 -19.14
CA GLY A 81 2.21 -8.24 -18.64
C GLY A 81 2.52 -6.97 -17.83
N SER A 82 1.50 -6.17 -17.50
CA SER A 82 1.68 -4.92 -16.78
C SER A 82 1.99 -5.20 -15.31
N ARG A 83 2.88 -4.38 -14.73
CA ARG A 83 3.27 -4.46 -13.33
C ARG A 83 2.77 -3.23 -12.60
N ARG A 84 2.21 -3.44 -11.42
CA ARG A 84 1.71 -2.38 -10.56
C ARG A 84 2.14 -2.66 -9.13
N TRP A 85 2.50 -1.61 -8.43
CA TRP A 85 2.66 -1.61 -6.98
C TRP A 85 1.36 -1.09 -6.40
N LEU A 86 0.54 -1.98 -5.85
CA LEU A 86 -0.81 -1.65 -5.36
C LEU A 86 -0.93 -1.87 -3.85
N ASP A 87 -0.09 -2.75 -3.29
CA ASP A 87 -0.05 -3.03 -1.86
C ASP A 87 0.91 -2.08 -1.16
N HIS A 88 0.44 -1.45 -0.09
CA HIS A 88 1.21 -0.49 0.70
C HIS A 88 1.20 -0.83 2.19
N CYS A 89 2.18 -0.29 2.90
CA CYS A 89 2.34 -0.39 4.34
C CYS A 89 2.36 1.02 4.92
N LEU A 90 1.25 1.45 5.50
CA LEU A 90 1.16 2.73 6.19
C LEU A 90 1.47 2.55 7.67
N THR A 91 2.19 3.48 8.26
CA THR A 91 2.63 3.41 9.66
C THR A 91 2.38 4.73 10.38
N THR A 92 2.02 4.67 11.66
CA THR A 92 2.13 5.85 12.53
C THR A 92 3.59 6.26 12.68
N TYR A 93 3.86 7.53 12.98
CA TYR A 93 5.24 7.98 13.26
C TYR A 93 5.91 7.21 14.39
N ALA A 94 5.16 6.79 15.42
CA ALA A 94 5.73 5.99 16.51
C ALA A 94 6.13 4.58 16.06
N ALA A 95 5.42 4.00 15.08
CA ALA A 95 5.76 2.71 14.50
C ALA A 95 6.97 2.78 13.56
N TRP A 96 7.17 3.91 12.88
CA TRP A 96 8.21 4.12 11.88
C TRP A 96 9.61 3.72 12.33
N ASP A 97 10.03 4.16 13.52
CA ASP A 97 11.39 3.89 14.03
C ASP A 97 11.66 2.40 14.29
N THR A 98 10.60 1.58 14.35
CA THR A 98 10.72 0.13 14.53
C THR A 98 10.77 -0.63 13.21
N VAL A 99 10.54 0.04 12.07
CA VAL A 99 10.71 -0.53 10.72
C VAL A 99 12.20 -0.58 10.37
N THR A 100 12.76 -1.78 10.31
CA THR A 100 14.18 -1.98 9.98
C THR A 100 14.42 -2.32 8.51
N LYS A 101 13.40 -2.84 7.83
CA LYS A 101 13.49 -3.28 6.43
C LYS A 101 12.10 -3.44 5.81
N VAL A 102 11.96 -3.04 4.55
CA VAL A 102 10.82 -3.38 3.69
C VAL A 102 11.34 -4.06 2.43
N GLN A 103 10.65 -5.10 1.95
CA GLN A 103 10.95 -5.78 0.69
C GLN A 103 9.70 -6.50 0.17
N VAL A 104 9.59 -6.62 -1.16
CA VAL A 104 8.62 -7.51 -1.80
C VAL A 104 9.30 -8.85 -2.09
N ASP A 105 8.69 -9.95 -1.65
CA ASP A 105 9.18 -11.30 -1.94
C ASP A 105 8.51 -11.88 -3.19
N TYR A 106 9.24 -11.90 -4.29
CA TYR A 106 8.79 -12.47 -5.57
C TYR A 106 8.99 -13.98 -5.67
N ASN A 107 9.68 -14.62 -4.72
CA ASN A 107 9.92 -16.07 -4.78
C ASN A 107 8.72 -16.88 -4.27
N SER A 108 7.83 -16.25 -3.50
CA SER A 108 6.65 -16.86 -2.91
C SER A 108 5.50 -17.13 -3.91
N THR A 109 5.53 -16.54 -5.12
CA THR A 109 4.50 -16.74 -6.16
C THR A 109 4.68 -18.03 -6.96
N ASN A 110 5.71 -18.84 -6.68
CA ASN A 110 5.93 -20.13 -7.35
C ASN A 110 5.11 -21.28 -6.72
N LYS A 111 3.82 -21.06 -6.41
CA LYS A 111 2.89 -22.15 -6.04
C LYS A 111 2.33 -22.82 -7.30
N ARG A 112 3.22 -23.51 -8.04
CA ARG A 112 2.86 -24.60 -8.98
C ARG A 112 3.83 -25.76 -8.81
N SER A 113 3.71 -26.49 -7.70
CA SER A 113 4.13 -27.90 -7.58
C SER A 113 3.73 -28.47 -6.23
N PHE A 114 2.44 -28.74 -6.04
CA PHE A 114 1.97 -29.77 -5.11
C PHE A 114 0.90 -30.60 -5.81
N ILE A 115 1.32 -31.34 -6.83
CA ILE A 115 0.83 -32.70 -7.08
C ILE A 115 2.09 -33.49 -7.43
N GLY A 116 2.68 -34.09 -6.40
CA GLY A 116 3.66 -35.16 -6.55
C GLY A 116 2.93 -36.50 -6.40
N ASP A 117 3.30 -37.40 -7.29
CA ASP A 117 3.08 -38.86 -7.36
C ASP A 117 1.64 -39.40 -7.46
#